data_AF-A0A4V3CS38-F1
#
_entry.id   AF-A0A4V3CS38-F1
#
_cell.length_a   1.000
_cell.length_b   1.000
_cell.length_c   1.000
_cell.angle_alpha   90.00
_cell.angle_beta   90.00
_cell.angle_gamma   90.00
#
_symmetry.space_group_name_H-M   'P 1'
#
loop_
_entity.id
_entity.type
_entity.pdbx_description
1 polymer ?
#
loop_
_entity_poly.entity_id
_entity_poly.type
_entity_poly.pdbx_seq_one_letter_code
_entity_poly.pdbx_strand_id
1 'polypeptide(L)'
;MKKFSKVLIVTMALTLVMAFMPTMAFADDTTTTTDATTTATVKVTFTASTPTGFDMINKTITATSNLAETYFPAIAKNEVSGQVSMLDVLVAAHIAKYGEEAFKTDPEVFMGIIDSTYGTSMTKQFGHKVVGIYTINNKMPATGVSSTTVENGQNIKVCSYADSDSGYSALMSYFNKETYSAKAGKAFSVKITAAGSDPMTYVQTAVTPNKSVIQTVNATTGSLKATSYKTNTKGIASVKFSKPGTYYISAKGTVTYTGWAGKTTASIMAPMAKVKVGLSTPSAKASAKTKSSVRISWKKITGASKYKVYRATKKTGTYKCVKTTTKLSLTNKGLKKGQHYYYKVIAVNGSHISAFSKVVVK
;
A
#
# COMPACT_ATOMS: atom_id res chain seq x y z
N MET A 1 -51.22 -49.45 20.57
CA MET A 1 -52.69 -49.52 20.78
C MET A 1 -53.13 -48.38 21.70
N LYS A 2 -54.45 -48.16 21.81
CA LYS A 2 -55.23 -47.48 22.88
C LYS A 2 -54.56 -47.52 24.30
N LYS A 3 -54.77 -46.59 25.25
CA LYS A 3 -55.76 -45.48 25.43
C LYS A 3 -55.40 -44.56 26.64
N PHE A 4 -55.80 -43.28 26.61
CA PHE A 4 -56.00 -42.34 27.76
C PHE A 4 -54.75 -41.96 28.63
N SER A 5 -54.74 -40.86 29.43
CA SER A 5 -55.82 -39.94 29.88
C SER A 5 -55.47 -38.43 29.85
N LYS A 6 -56.52 -37.60 29.97
CA LYS A 6 -56.66 -36.13 29.83
C LYS A 6 -56.14 -35.30 31.02
N VAL A 7 -56.15 -33.96 30.85
CA VAL A 7 -56.36 -32.80 31.78
C VAL A 7 -55.52 -31.61 31.23
N LEU A 8 -55.89 -30.32 31.10
CA LEU A 8 -57.09 -29.43 31.13
C LEU A 8 -56.62 -28.06 30.49
N ILE A 9 -57.34 -26.98 30.12
CA ILE A 9 -58.75 -26.53 29.89
C ILE A 9 -58.63 -25.26 28.93
N VAL A 10 -59.48 -25.03 27.91
CA VAL A 10 -60.59 -24.01 27.80
C VAL A 10 -60.18 -22.52 28.00
N THR A 11 -60.55 -21.51 27.18
CA THR A 11 -61.55 -21.38 26.07
C THR A 11 -61.05 -20.50 24.90
N MET A 12 -61.71 -20.59 23.73
CA MET A 12 -61.76 -19.53 22.69
C MET A 12 -63.11 -18.80 22.70
N ALA A 13 -63.19 -17.61 22.10
CA ALA A 13 -64.43 -17.02 21.60
C ALA A 13 -64.21 -16.32 20.24
N LEU A 14 -65.18 -16.46 19.34
CA LEU A 14 -65.32 -15.85 18.01
C LEU A 14 -66.60 -14.97 18.11
N THR A 15 -66.89 -13.88 17.39
CA THR A 15 -66.88 -13.54 15.95
C THR A 15 -67.15 -12.02 15.87
N LEU A 16 -67.09 -11.28 14.75
CA LEU A 16 -68.03 -11.27 13.61
C LEU A 16 -67.50 -10.35 12.49
N VAL A 17 -67.95 -10.56 11.26
CA VAL A 17 -67.58 -9.80 10.05
C VAL A 17 -68.81 -9.11 9.46
N MET A 18 -68.67 -7.86 8.99
CA MET A 18 -69.33 -7.37 7.76
C MET A 18 -68.66 -6.07 7.26
N ALA A 19 -68.83 -5.76 5.98
CA ALA A 19 -68.12 -4.70 5.27
C ALA A 19 -69.08 -3.63 4.72
N PHE A 20 -68.57 -2.42 4.48
CA PHE A 20 -69.24 -1.39 3.69
C PHE A 20 -68.23 -0.66 2.79
N MET A 21 -68.67 -0.37 1.57
CA MET A 21 -68.02 0.41 0.51
C MET A 21 -69.14 0.94 -0.41
N PRO A 22 -68.94 1.99 -1.24
CA PRO A 22 -67.93 3.06 -1.15
C PRO A 22 -68.57 4.47 -1.25
N THR A 23 -67.76 5.52 -1.05
CA THR A 23 -67.98 6.86 -1.61
C THR A 23 -66.65 7.40 -2.16
N MET A 24 -66.71 8.32 -3.14
CA MET A 24 -65.54 8.76 -3.93
C MET A 24 -65.07 10.18 -3.61
N ALA A 25 -63.79 10.43 -3.89
CA ALA A 25 -63.08 11.73 -3.89
C ALA A 25 -62.96 12.40 -2.50
N PHE A 26 -61.89 13.13 -2.18
CA PHE A 26 -60.92 13.81 -3.06
C PHE A 26 -59.48 13.27 -2.94
N ALA A 27 -58.60 13.70 -3.85
CA ALA A 27 -57.17 13.47 -3.77
C ALA A 27 -56.49 14.54 -2.89
N ASP A 28 -55.46 14.13 -2.16
CA ASP A 28 -54.41 15.01 -1.62
C ASP A 28 -53.05 14.30 -1.81
N ASP A 29 -51.99 15.07 -2.03
CA ASP A 29 -50.68 14.55 -2.49
C ASP A 29 -49.64 14.56 -1.37
N THR A 30 -49.40 13.39 -0.79
CA THR A 30 -48.28 13.16 0.15
C THR A 30 -47.57 11.84 -0.16
N THR A 31 -46.90 11.77 -1.32
CA THR A 31 -45.94 10.70 -1.60
C THR A 31 -44.62 10.86 -0.81
N THR A 32 -44.71 10.92 0.52
CA THR A 32 -43.53 10.85 1.41
C THR A 32 -43.05 9.41 1.54
N THR A 33 -42.57 8.83 0.44
CA THR A 33 -41.66 7.69 0.51
C THR A 33 -40.34 8.17 1.09
N THR A 34 -40.15 7.95 2.39
CA THR A 34 -38.82 7.98 3.02
C THR A 34 -38.01 6.82 2.46
N ASP A 35 -37.34 7.05 1.33
CA ASP A 35 -36.32 6.15 0.81
C ASP A 35 -35.27 5.96 1.91
N ALA A 36 -35.17 4.73 2.41
CA ALA A 36 -34.19 4.35 3.41
C ALA A 36 -32.80 4.34 2.75
N THR A 37 -32.13 5.50 2.75
CA THR A 37 -30.88 5.76 2.02
C THR A 37 -29.84 4.68 2.33
N THR A 38 -29.64 3.74 1.40
CA THR A 38 -28.91 2.50 1.65
C THR A 38 -27.43 2.78 1.86
N THR A 39 -27.03 2.87 3.12
CA THR A 39 -25.71 3.35 3.50
C THR A 39 -24.64 2.33 3.14
N ALA A 40 -23.81 2.65 2.14
CA ALA A 40 -22.73 1.79 1.70
C ALA A 40 -21.56 1.82 2.69
N THR A 41 -20.74 0.76 2.70
CA THR A 41 -19.53 0.71 3.52
C THR A 41 -18.43 -0.08 2.80
N VAL A 42 -17.22 0.48 2.74
CA VAL A 42 -16.05 -0.15 2.11
C VAL A 42 -14.86 -0.22 3.08
N LYS A 43 -14.00 -1.22 2.90
CA LYS A 43 -12.74 -1.35 3.64
C LYS A 43 -11.55 -1.30 2.69
N VAL A 44 -10.70 -0.29 2.85
CA VAL A 44 -9.58 0.01 1.93
C VAL A 44 -8.23 -0.05 2.63
N THR A 45 -7.16 -0.34 1.88
CA THR A 45 -5.79 -0.21 2.38
C THR A 45 -5.28 1.20 2.06
N PHE A 46 -5.34 2.09 3.04
CA PHE A 46 -4.98 3.50 2.91
C PHE A 46 -3.51 3.78 3.27
N THR A 47 -2.94 4.83 2.69
CA THR A 47 -1.58 5.32 2.97
C THR A 47 -1.49 6.82 2.65
N ALA A 48 -1.11 7.65 3.62
CA ALA A 48 -0.92 9.09 3.46
C ALA A 48 0.52 9.48 3.80
N SER A 49 1.09 10.40 3.03
CA SER A 49 2.52 10.74 3.10
C SER A 49 2.82 12.16 2.65
N THR A 50 3.92 12.70 3.15
CA THR A 50 4.47 14.02 2.79
C THR A 50 5.84 13.87 2.12
N PRO A 51 6.47 14.98 1.65
CA PRO A 51 7.86 14.95 1.20
C PRO A 51 8.92 14.61 2.27
N THR A 52 8.53 14.38 3.52
CA THR A 52 9.44 14.06 4.63
C THR A 52 9.04 12.85 5.47
N GLY A 53 7.85 12.26 5.27
CA GLY A 53 7.41 11.12 6.07
C GLY A 53 6.07 10.50 5.67
N PHE A 54 5.50 9.77 6.63
CA PHE A 54 4.19 9.12 6.53
C PHE A 54 3.26 9.67 7.61
N ASP A 55 2.04 10.03 7.22
CA ASP A 55 0.92 10.25 8.14
C ASP A 55 0.23 8.95 8.50
N MET A 56 0.10 8.04 7.51
CA MET A 56 -0.50 6.71 7.66
C MET A 56 0.17 5.73 6.68
N ILE A 57 0.39 4.47 7.10
CA ILE A 57 1.06 3.45 6.28
C ILE A 57 0.31 2.11 6.31
N ASN A 58 -0.26 1.71 5.17
CA ASN A 58 -1.10 0.50 4.98
C ASN A 58 -2.16 0.30 6.09
N LYS A 59 -2.82 1.38 6.51
CA LYS A 59 -3.91 1.30 7.49
C LYS A 59 -5.17 0.79 6.80
N THR A 60 -5.85 -0.19 7.40
CA THR A 60 -7.22 -0.53 6.97
C THR A 60 -8.14 0.58 7.44
N ILE A 61 -8.77 1.29 6.50
CA ILE A 61 -9.81 2.29 6.79
C ILE A 61 -11.15 1.66 6.41
N THR A 62 -12.12 1.76 7.31
CA THR A 62 -13.53 1.52 6.99
C THR A 62 -14.15 2.88 6.73
N ALA A 63 -14.80 3.06 5.59
CA ALA A 63 -15.47 4.30 5.22
C ALA A 63 -16.90 3.98 4.78
N THR A 64 -17.79 4.95 5.03
CA THR A 64 -19.25 4.82 4.90
C THR A 64 -19.72 5.97 4.02
N SER A 65 -20.75 5.75 3.18
CA SER A 65 -21.27 6.79 2.29
C SER A 65 -21.84 7.97 3.08
N ASN A 66 -21.78 9.18 2.52
CA ASN A 66 -22.32 10.41 3.12
C ASN A 66 -21.61 10.84 4.42
N LEU A 67 -20.47 10.23 4.76
CA LEU A 67 -19.64 10.64 5.88
C LEU A 67 -19.02 12.02 5.62
N ALA A 68 -18.65 12.32 4.37
CA ALA A 68 -18.12 13.62 4.00
C ALA A 68 -19.18 14.75 4.09
N GLU A 69 -20.43 14.49 3.71
CA GLU A 69 -21.55 15.45 3.86
C GLU A 69 -21.71 15.92 5.32
N THR A 70 -21.43 15.06 6.29
CA THR A 70 -21.54 15.35 7.73
C THR A 70 -20.52 16.41 8.21
N TYR A 71 -19.34 16.49 7.58
CA TYR A 71 -18.24 17.38 8.02
C TYR A 71 -17.91 18.50 7.02
N PHE A 72 -18.13 18.27 5.72
CA PHE A 72 -17.77 19.21 4.64
C PHE A 72 -18.83 19.27 3.53
N PRO A 73 -20.10 19.60 3.84
CA PRO A 73 -21.19 19.64 2.84
C PRO A 73 -20.88 20.58 1.67
N ALA A 74 -20.04 21.60 1.87
CA ALA A 74 -19.60 22.52 0.83
C ALA A 74 -18.84 21.84 -0.33
N ILE A 75 -18.11 20.74 -0.10
CA ILE A 75 -17.29 20.04 -1.12
C ILE A 75 -17.81 18.63 -1.46
N ALA A 76 -18.71 18.08 -0.62
CA ALA A 76 -19.41 16.82 -0.85
C ALA A 76 -20.51 16.89 -1.94
N LYS A 77 -20.87 18.09 -2.43
CA LYS A 77 -21.92 18.38 -3.44
C LYS A 77 -21.95 17.49 -4.72
N ASN A 78 -20.88 16.74 -5.01
CA ASN A 78 -20.73 15.90 -6.20
C ASN A 78 -20.60 14.39 -5.87
N GLU A 79 -20.98 13.97 -4.66
CA GLU A 79 -20.96 12.56 -4.25
C GLU A 79 -22.10 11.76 -4.90
N VAL A 80 -21.84 10.49 -5.19
CA VAL A 80 -22.82 9.60 -5.82
C VAL A 80 -23.65 8.95 -4.71
N SER A 81 -24.93 9.31 -4.61
CA SER A 81 -25.85 8.81 -3.57
C SER A 81 -25.80 7.28 -3.42
N GLY A 82 -25.73 6.80 -2.18
CA GLY A 82 -25.62 5.38 -1.85
C GLY A 82 -24.26 4.74 -2.19
N GLN A 83 -23.23 5.52 -2.53
CA GLN A 83 -21.87 5.04 -2.78
C GLN A 83 -20.86 5.75 -1.88
N VAL A 84 -19.72 5.08 -1.58
CA VAL A 84 -18.66 5.69 -0.78
C VAL A 84 -17.69 6.43 -1.70
N SER A 85 -17.47 7.71 -1.43
CA SER A 85 -16.54 8.54 -2.22
C SER A 85 -15.08 8.42 -1.74
N MET A 86 -14.15 8.99 -2.51
CA MET A 86 -12.77 9.18 -2.05
C MET A 86 -12.70 10.25 -0.94
N LEU A 87 -13.63 11.21 -0.90
CA LEU A 87 -13.74 12.20 0.17
C LEU A 87 -14.23 11.56 1.48
N ASP A 88 -15.24 10.67 1.46
CA ASP A 88 -15.66 9.84 2.61
C ASP A 88 -14.47 9.08 3.19
N VAL A 89 -13.71 8.39 2.32
CA VAL A 89 -12.50 7.65 2.70
C VAL A 89 -11.44 8.57 3.29
N LEU A 90 -11.31 9.80 2.79
CA LEU A 90 -10.38 10.78 3.32
C LEU A 90 -10.82 11.25 4.72
N VAL A 91 -12.09 11.56 4.94
CA VAL A 91 -12.64 11.90 6.26
C VAL A 91 -12.44 10.75 7.25
N ALA A 92 -12.83 9.53 6.87
CA ALA A 92 -12.62 8.32 7.67
C ALA A 92 -11.13 8.09 8.01
N ALA A 93 -10.21 8.40 7.10
CA ALA A 93 -8.77 8.30 7.34
C ALA A 93 -8.25 9.36 8.33
N HIS A 94 -8.82 10.57 8.35
CA HIS A 94 -8.46 11.58 9.34
C HIS A 94 -9.02 11.23 10.72
N ILE A 95 -10.29 10.83 10.82
CA ILE A 95 -10.90 10.33 12.07
C ILE A 95 -10.05 9.16 12.63
N ALA A 96 -9.65 8.21 11.78
CA ALA A 96 -8.79 7.09 12.18
C ALA A 96 -7.32 7.44 12.49
N LYS A 97 -6.89 8.69 12.28
CA LYS A 97 -5.57 9.21 12.68
C LYS A 97 -5.63 10.05 13.95
N TYR A 98 -6.61 10.96 14.06
CA TYR A 98 -6.68 11.98 15.10
C TYR A 98 -7.68 11.68 16.23
N GLY A 99 -8.59 10.74 16.01
CA GLY A 99 -9.72 10.48 16.90
C GLY A 99 -10.95 11.28 16.51
N GLU A 100 -12.13 10.69 16.71
CA GLU A 100 -13.40 11.24 16.24
C GLU A 100 -13.75 12.56 16.93
N GLU A 101 -13.63 12.63 18.26
CA GLU A 101 -13.92 13.84 19.04
C GLU A 101 -13.00 15.02 18.66
N ALA A 102 -11.71 14.75 18.44
CA ALA A 102 -10.77 15.78 18.00
C ALA A 102 -11.13 16.30 16.60
N PHE A 103 -11.51 15.39 15.68
CA PHE A 103 -11.88 15.74 14.31
C PHE A 103 -13.24 16.45 14.23
N LYS A 104 -14.21 16.13 15.09
CA LYS A 104 -15.46 16.90 15.26
C LYS A 104 -15.24 18.30 15.80
N THR A 105 -14.29 18.47 16.72
CA THR A 105 -14.06 19.75 17.41
C THR A 105 -13.49 20.82 16.48
N ASP A 106 -12.50 20.46 15.65
CA ASP A 106 -11.93 21.36 14.63
C ASP A 106 -11.52 20.52 13.39
N PRO A 107 -12.46 20.25 12.48
CA PRO A 107 -12.15 19.49 11.26
C PRO A 107 -11.20 20.26 10.33
N GLU A 108 -11.25 21.60 10.32
CA GLU A 108 -10.46 22.43 9.41
C GLU A 108 -8.97 22.48 9.76
N VAL A 109 -8.57 22.31 11.01
CA VAL A 109 -7.16 22.11 11.40
C VAL A 109 -6.54 20.92 10.66
N PHE A 110 -7.32 19.86 10.42
CA PHE A 110 -6.84 18.64 9.76
C PHE A 110 -7.10 18.63 8.24
N MET A 111 -8.29 19.08 7.82
CA MET A 111 -8.78 19.17 6.44
C MET A 111 -9.40 20.57 6.21
N GLY A 112 -8.57 21.55 5.89
CA GLY A 112 -9.06 22.89 5.56
C GLY A 112 -9.75 22.90 4.19
N ILE A 113 -10.87 23.61 4.09
CA ILE A 113 -11.60 23.87 2.84
C ILE A 113 -11.49 25.37 2.51
N ILE A 114 -11.72 25.74 1.26
CA ILE A 114 -12.00 27.12 0.85
C ILE A 114 -13.10 27.08 -0.21
N ASP A 115 -14.07 28.00 -0.15
CA ASP A 115 -14.99 28.26 -1.25
C ASP A 115 -14.53 29.50 -2.04
N SER A 116 -14.76 29.49 -3.35
CA SER A 116 -14.20 30.52 -4.24
C SER A 116 -15.06 30.73 -5.47
N THR A 117 -14.80 31.80 -6.22
CA THR A 117 -15.44 32.07 -7.53
C THR A 117 -15.19 30.95 -8.56
N TYR A 118 -14.18 30.09 -8.34
CA TYR A 118 -13.86 28.92 -9.16
C TYR A 118 -14.34 27.59 -8.53
N GLY A 119 -15.16 27.67 -7.48
CA GLY A 119 -15.71 26.52 -6.74
C GLY A 119 -14.92 26.14 -5.48
N THR A 120 -15.45 25.15 -4.77
CA THR A 120 -14.97 24.70 -3.47
C THR A 120 -13.77 23.77 -3.59
N SER A 121 -12.69 24.02 -2.84
CA SER A 121 -11.41 23.28 -2.90
C SER A 121 -10.86 22.95 -1.51
N MET A 122 -10.05 21.89 -1.41
CA MET A 122 -9.34 21.52 -0.18
C MET A 122 -7.97 22.22 -0.11
N THR A 123 -7.67 22.85 1.03
CA THR A 123 -6.45 23.65 1.29
C THR A 123 -5.49 23.01 2.29
N LYS A 124 -5.96 22.11 3.17
CA LYS A 124 -5.10 21.30 4.03
C LYS A 124 -5.48 19.82 3.95
N GLN A 125 -4.50 18.96 4.21
CA GLN A 125 -4.70 17.52 4.32
C GLN A 125 -3.71 16.95 5.33
N PHE A 126 -4.20 16.19 6.32
CA PHE A 126 -3.47 15.73 7.50
C PHE A 126 -2.74 16.86 8.26
N GLY A 127 -3.31 18.07 8.24
CA GLY A 127 -2.73 19.30 8.81
C GLY A 127 -1.69 20.01 7.94
N HIS A 128 -1.26 19.42 6.82
CA HIS A 128 -0.32 20.04 5.89
C HIS A 128 -1.08 20.94 4.91
N LYS A 129 -0.64 22.20 4.70
CA LYS A 129 -1.21 23.11 3.67
C LYS A 129 -0.78 22.64 2.28
N VAL A 130 -1.66 22.01 1.50
CA VAL A 130 -1.26 21.20 0.33
C VAL A 130 -2.37 21.00 -0.71
N VAL A 131 -1.97 20.77 -1.96
CA VAL A 131 -2.75 19.97 -2.92
C VAL A 131 -2.35 18.50 -2.77
N GLY A 132 -3.34 17.64 -2.52
CA GLY A 132 -3.12 16.20 -2.34
C GLY A 132 -3.32 15.41 -3.64
N ILE A 133 -2.24 14.90 -4.24
CA ILE A 133 -2.36 13.88 -5.29
C ILE A 133 -2.77 12.56 -4.65
N TYR A 134 -3.76 11.88 -5.23
CA TYR A 134 -4.21 10.57 -4.79
C TYR A 134 -4.21 9.56 -5.95
N THR A 135 -4.11 8.27 -5.60
CA THR A 135 -4.25 7.17 -6.56
C THR A 135 -5.07 6.03 -5.96
N ILE A 136 -6.00 5.49 -6.75
CA ILE A 136 -6.72 4.25 -6.46
C ILE A 136 -6.05 3.13 -7.27
N ASN A 137 -5.60 2.08 -6.58
CA ASN A 137 -4.86 0.97 -7.18
C ASN A 137 -3.68 1.45 -8.07
N ASN A 138 -2.99 2.51 -7.63
CA ASN A 138 -1.88 3.20 -8.31
C ASN A 138 -2.23 3.91 -9.63
N LYS A 139 -3.50 4.00 -10.00
CA LYS A 139 -4.00 4.85 -11.08
C LYS A 139 -4.53 6.16 -10.48
N MET A 140 -4.33 7.28 -11.16
CA MET A 140 -5.05 8.51 -10.82
C MET A 140 -6.47 8.42 -11.41
N PRO A 141 -7.53 8.66 -10.63
CA PRO A 141 -8.88 8.82 -11.16
C PRO A 141 -8.97 10.05 -12.07
N ALA A 142 -9.95 10.03 -12.99
CA ALA A 142 -10.21 11.15 -13.90
C ALA A 142 -11.16 12.22 -13.31
N THR A 143 -11.71 11.96 -12.12
CA THR A 143 -12.69 12.82 -11.43
C THR A 143 -12.14 13.36 -10.10
N GLY A 144 -12.89 14.28 -9.48
CA GLY A 144 -12.52 14.91 -8.21
C GLY A 144 -12.72 13.97 -7.01
N VAL A 145 -12.32 14.41 -5.82
CA VAL A 145 -12.37 13.55 -4.61
C VAL A 145 -13.79 13.19 -4.16
N SER A 146 -14.76 14.10 -4.28
CA SER A 146 -16.18 13.78 -4.05
C SER A 146 -16.79 12.96 -5.19
N SER A 147 -16.42 13.26 -6.44
CA SER A 147 -16.92 12.54 -7.63
C SER A 147 -16.12 11.29 -8.02
N THR A 148 -15.39 10.68 -7.08
CA THR A 148 -14.70 9.39 -7.27
C THR A 148 -15.27 8.35 -6.32
N THR A 149 -16.03 7.39 -6.85
CA THR A 149 -16.45 6.19 -6.11
C THR A 149 -15.25 5.33 -5.73
N VAL A 150 -15.28 4.78 -4.52
CA VAL A 150 -14.30 3.83 -3.99
C VAL A 150 -14.97 2.47 -3.74
N GLU A 151 -14.25 1.39 -4.06
CA GLU A 151 -14.71 0.01 -3.84
C GLU A 151 -13.99 -0.69 -2.68
N ASN A 152 -14.62 -1.72 -2.13
CA ASN A 152 -14.04 -2.56 -1.09
C ASN A 152 -12.75 -3.27 -1.56
N GLY A 153 -11.72 -3.28 -0.72
CA GLY A 153 -10.43 -3.92 -0.97
C GLY A 153 -9.41 -3.09 -1.76
N GLN A 154 -9.78 -1.91 -2.28
CA GLN A 154 -8.87 -1.06 -3.07
C GLN A 154 -7.67 -0.54 -2.25
N ASN A 155 -6.54 -0.30 -2.92
CA ASN A 155 -5.36 0.32 -2.34
C ASN A 155 -5.33 1.82 -2.67
N ILE A 156 -5.49 2.65 -1.63
CA ILE A 156 -5.52 4.10 -1.76
C ILE A 156 -4.22 4.69 -1.22
N LYS A 157 -3.62 5.56 -2.02
CA LYS A 157 -2.44 6.34 -1.64
C LYS A 157 -2.74 7.81 -1.84
N VAL A 158 -2.32 8.62 -0.88
CA VAL A 158 -2.40 10.07 -0.89
C VAL A 158 -1.01 10.62 -0.62
N CYS A 159 -0.63 11.66 -1.36
CA CYS A 159 0.60 12.40 -1.12
C CYS A 159 0.33 13.89 -1.06
N SER A 160 0.47 14.43 0.14
CA SER A 160 0.23 15.82 0.49
C SER A 160 1.52 16.61 0.28
N TYR A 161 1.55 17.52 -0.71
CA TYR A 161 2.69 18.40 -0.93
C TYR A 161 2.25 19.79 -1.41
N ALA A 162 3.11 20.78 -1.18
CA ALA A 162 3.00 22.12 -1.74
C ALA A 162 4.24 22.39 -2.60
N ASP A 163 4.05 23.14 -3.68
CA ASP A 163 5.09 23.50 -4.64
C ASP A 163 5.44 25.00 -4.60
N SER A 164 4.49 25.82 -4.14
CA SER A 164 4.64 27.27 -3.95
C SER A 164 3.59 27.78 -2.96
N ASP A 165 3.69 29.07 -2.60
CA ASP A 165 2.74 29.74 -1.69
C ASP A 165 1.30 29.81 -2.23
N SER A 166 1.08 29.56 -3.52
CA SER A 166 -0.27 29.45 -4.12
C SER A 166 -0.89 28.05 -3.98
N GLY A 167 -0.19 27.09 -3.38
CA GLY A 167 -0.72 25.76 -3.03
C GLY A 167 -0.81 24.73 -4.17
N TYR A 168 -1.02 25.16 -5.41
CA TYR A 168 -1.14 24.27 -6.57
C TYR A 168 0.22 23.78 -7.11
N SER A 169 0.22 22.59 -7.71
CA SER A 169 1.34 22.06 -8.50
C SER A 169 0.82 21.50 -9.82
N ALA A 170 1.40 21.96 -10.94
CA ALA A 170 1.05 21.49 -12.28
C ALA A 170 1.79 20.20 -12.69
N LEU A 171 2.58 19.59 -11.79
CA LEU A 171 3.39 18.42 -12.08
C LEU A 171 3.07 17.23 -11.16
N MET A 172 2.61 16.14 -11.75
CA MET A 172 2.53 14.84 -11.10
C MET A 172 3.84 14.06 -11.31
N SER A 173 4.24 13.22 -10.34
CA SER A 173 5.39 12.33 -10.55
C SER A 173 5.19 10.96 -9.92
N TYR A 174 5.87 9.94 -10.43
CA TYR A 174 5.65 8.54 -10.11
C TYR A 174 6.88 7.67 -10.38
N PHE A 175 6.96 6.54 -9.68
CA PHE A 175 7.90 5.48 -10.00
C PHE A 175 7.40 4.64 -11.18
N ASN A 176 8.32 4.22 -12.05
CA ASN A 176 7.97 3.39 -13.20
C ASN A 176 7.48 1.96 -12.87
N LYS A 177 7.44 1.57 -11.59
CA LYS A 177 6.84 0.33 -11.08
C LYS A 177 6.31 0.53 -9.65
N GLU A 178 5.13 -0.04 -9.37
CA GLU A 178 4.55 -0.07 -8.01
C GLU A 178 5.35 -0.95 -7.04
N THR A 179 5.90 -2.06 -7.55
CA THR A 179 6.64 -3.05 -6.77
C THR A 179 7.93 -3.44 -7.48
N TYR A 180 9.05 -3.26 -6.78
CA TYR A 180 10.38 -3.72 -7.19
C TYR A 180 10.77 -5.00 -6.45
N SER A 181 11.60 -5.82 -7.09
CA SER A 181 12.25 -6.97 -6.45
C SER A 181 13.77 -6.77 -6.46
N ALA A 182 14.38 -6.86 -5.29
CA ALA A 182 15.81 -6.59 -5.09
C ALA A 182 16.47 -7.69 -4.24
N LYS A 183 17.80 -7.64 -4.12
CA LYS A 183 18.58 -8.57 -3.29
C LYS A 183 19.49 -7.80 -2.33
N ALA A 184 19.51 -8.22 -1.06
CA ALA A 184 20.33 -7.59 -0.04
C ALA A 184 21.81 -7.53 -0.46
N GLY A 185 22.42 -6.35 -0.34
CA GLY A 185 23.77 -6.03 -0.79
C GLY A 185 23.93 -5.65 -2.26
N LYS A 186 22.96 -5.97 -3.14
CA LYS A 186 22.97 -5.56 -4.55
C LYS A 186 22.22 -4.24 -4.71
N ALA A 187 22.70 -3.40 -5.63
CA ALA A 187 21.95 -2.25 -6.11
C ALA A 187 20.93 -2.68 -7.16
N PHE A 188 19.88 -1.88 -7.34
CA PHE A 188 18.91 -1.99 -8.43
C PHE A 188 18.45 -0.59 -8.86
N SER A 189 18.07 -0.44 -10.12
CA SER A 189 17.63 0.83 -10.68
C SER A 189 16.13 1.04 -10.47
N VAL A 190 15.75 2.26 -10.10
CA VAL A 190 14.37 2.77 -10.15
C VAL A 190 14.35 4.00 -11.06
N LYS A 191 13.29 4.19 -11.85
CA LYS A 191 13.07 5.44 -12.60
C LYS A 191 11.92 6.20 -11.95
N ILE A 192 12.16 7.48 -11.68
CA ILE A 192 11.13 8.48 -11.40
C ILE A 192 10.84 9.19 -12.73
N THR A 193 9.56 9.25 -13.10
CA THR A 193 9.05 10.09 -14.18
C THR A 193 8.22 11.18 -13.53
N ALA A 194 8.32 12.42 -14.03
CA ALA A 194 7.32 13.45 -13.79
C ALA A 194 6.62 13.79 -15.11
N ALA A 195 5.38 14.24 -15.03
CA ALA A 195 4.54 14.64 -16.16
C ALA A 195 3.73 15.88 -15.77
N GLY A 196 3.58 16.82 -16.70
CA GLY A 196 2.75 17.99 -16.50
C GLY A 196 1.27 17.73 -16.78
N SER A 197 0.40 18.46 -16.07
CA SER A 197 -1.00 18.68 -16.45
C SER A 197 -1.11 20.05 -17.13
N ASP A 198 -0.92 20.08 -18.45
CA ASP A 198 -1.35 21.23 -19.24
C ASP A 198 -2.89 21.16 -19.40
N PRO A 199 -3.64 22.23 -19.04
CA PRO A 199 -5.09 22.18 -18.99
C PRO A 199 -5.77 22.19 -20.37
N MET A 200 -5.05 22.56 -21.45
CA MET A 200 -5.61 22.60 -22.80
C MET A 200 -5.24 21.37 -23.64
N THR A 201 -4.18 20.63 -23.30
CA THR A 201 -3.91 19.31 -23.88
C THR A 201 -3.30 18.34 -22.86
N TYR A 202 -3.87 17.13 -22.74
CA TYR A 202 -3.42 16.06 -21.81
C TYR A 202 -2.06 15.41 -22.23
N VAL A 203 -1.08 16.21 -22.63
CA VAL A 203 0.23 15.75 -23.12
C VAL A 203 1.12 15.40 -21.93
N GLN A 204 1.38 14.10 -21.76
CA GLN A 204 2.39 13.57 -20.84
C GLN A 204 3.82 13.93 -21.30
N THR A 205 4.18 15.20 -21.22
CA THR A 205 5.56 15.66 -21.39
C THR A 205 6.40 15.04 -20.26
N ALA A 206 7.27 14.09 -20.62
CA ALA A 206 8.05 13.31 -19.66
C ALA A 206 9.22 14.14 -19.08
N VAL A 207 8.91 15.06 -18.16
CA VAL A 207 9.88 15.99 -17.57
C VAL A 207 10.85 15.24 -16.64
N THR A 208 12.14 15.57 -16.76
CA THR A 208 13.23 14.77 -16.19
C THR A 208 13.78 15.40 -14.89
N PRO A 209 13.74 14.71 -13.74
CA PRO A 209 14.16 15.29 -12.47
C PRO A 209 15.62 15.77 -12.46
N ASN A 210 15.84 17.06 -12.21
CA ASN A 210 17.19 17.67 -12.13
C ASN A 210 18.00 17.06 -10.99
N LYS A 211 17.35 16.94 -9.81
CA LYS A 211 17.89 16.34 -8.59
C LYS A 211 16.72 15.72 -7.84
N SER A 212 16.78 14.42 -7.55
CA SER A 212 15.88 13.77 -6.59
C SER A 212 16.65 13.10 -5.46
N VAL A 213 16.05 13.11 -4.27
CA VAL A 213 16.47 12.37 -3.07
C VAL A 213 15.42 11.30 -2.81
N ILE A 214 15.81 10.04 -2.96
CA ILE A 214 14.96 8.92 -2.52
C ILE A 214 15.00 8.81 -1.00
N GLN A 215 13.84 8.57 -0.40
CA GLN A 215 13.73 8.15 1.00
C GLN A 215 13.33 6.68 1.03
N THR A 216 13.90 5.92 1.97
CA THR A 216 13.60 4.49 2.11
C THR A 216 12.98 4.23 3.47
N VAL A 217 11.94 3.40 3.55
CA VAL A 217 11.20 3.16 4.78
C VAL A 217 11.06 1.66 5.01
N ASN A 218 11.35 1.18 6.22
CA ASN A 218 11.17 -0.22 6.57
C ASN A 218 9.70 -0.49 6.95
N ALA A 219 9.00 -1.31 6.17
CA ALA A 219 7.58 -1.59 6.39
C ALA A 219 7.29 -2.29 7.73
N THR A 220 8.29 -2.98 8.30
CA THR A 220 8.15 -3.71 9.57
C THR A 220 8.37 -2.84 10.81
N THR A 221 9.08 -1.71 10.70
CA THR A 221 9.42 -0.86 11.87
C THR A 221 8.90 0.57 11.76
N GLY A 222 8.19 0.92 10.67
CA GLY A 222 7.77 2.30 10.35
C GLY A 222 8.92 3.28 10.08
N SER A 223 10.15 2.92 10.44
CA SER A 223 11.28 3.83 10.52
C SER A 223 11.67 4.34 9.14
N LEU A 224 11.57 5.66 8.99
CA LEU A 224 12.15 6.39 7.87
C LEU A 224 13.67 6.24 7.95
N LYS A 225 14.30 5.77 6.88
CA LYS A 225 15.73 5.94 6.64
C LYS A 225 15.93 6.70 5.33
N ALA A 226 15.97 8.03 5.46
CA ALA A 226 16.52 8.90 4.45
C ALA A 226 17.92 8.39 4.05
N THR A 227 18.06 7.99 2.79
CA THR A 227 19.31 7.48 2.23
C THR A 227 19.43 8.12 0.87
N SER A 228 20.30 9.13 0.75
CA SER A 228 20.28 10.13 -0.33
C SER A 228 20.79 9.60 -1.68
N TYR A 229 20.07 8.63 -2.25
CA TYR A 229 20.25 8.23 -3.63
C TYR A 229 19.81 9.37 -4.55
N LYS A 230 20.78 9.91 -5.30
CA LYS A 230 20.56 10.89 -6.36
C LYS A 230 20.08 10.19 -7.63
N THR A 231 19.18 10.84 -8.37
CA THR A 231 18.90 10.52 -9.78
C THR A 231 20.03 10.99 -10.69
N ASN A 232 20.13 10.35 -11.86
CA ASN A 232 20.84 10.90 -13.02
C ASN A 232 19.89 11.74 -13.90
N THR A 233 20.44 12.32 -14.97
CA THR A 233 19.74 13.09 -16.02
C THR A 233 18.77 12.26 -16.90
N LYS A 234 18.29 11.12 -16.41
CA LYS A 234 17.19 10.31 -16.99
C LYS A 234 16.15 9.90 -15.94
N GLY A 235 16.19 10.51 -14.75
CA GLY A 235 15.33 10.18 -13.61
C GLY A 235 15.66 8.84 -12.95
N ILE A 236 16.81 8.22 -13.26
CA ILE A 236 17.18 6.89 -12.75
C ILE A 236 18.07 7.03 -11.53
N ALA A 237 17.71 6.36 -10.44
CA ALA A 237 18.51 6.25 -9.21
C ALA A 237 18.88 4.79 -8.92
N SER A 238 20.06 4.57 -8.32
CA SER A 238 20.58 3.24 -7.99
C SER A 238 20.47 2.98 -6.48
N VAL A 239 19.45 2.20 -6.08
CA VAL A 239 19.05 1.99 -4.68
C VAL A 239 19.59 0.65 -4.16
N LYS A 240 20.01 0.55 -2.89
CA LYS A 240 20.67 -0.64 -2.33
C LYS A 240 20.32 -0.90 -0.86
N PHE A 241 19.69 -2.03 -0.58
CA PHE A 241 19.31 -2.44 0.78
C PHE A 241 20.33 -3.38 1.42
N SER A 242 20.61 -3.23 2.73
CA SER A 242 21.61 -4.02 3.46
C SER A 242 21.07 -5.28 4.14
N LYS A 243 19.75 -5.33 4.41
CA LYS A 243 19.03 -6.48 4.99
C LYS A 243 17.87 -6.89 4.05
N PRO A 244 17.47 -8.17 4.01
CA PRO A 244 16.19 -8.56 3.41
C PRO A 244 15.02 -7.94 4.19
N GLY A 245 13.85 -7.84 3.56
CA GLY A 245 12.66 -7.21 4.13
C GLY A 245 11.71 -6.67 3.06
N THR A 246 10.58 -6.13 3.52
CA THR A 246 9.69 -5.29 2.70
C THR A 246 9.96 -3.84 3.05
N TYR A 247 10.21 -3.02 2.03
CA TYR A 247 10.46 -1.59 2.18
C TYR A 247 9.50 -0.79 1.30
N TYR A 248 9.40 0.51 1.58
CA TYR A 248 8.82 1.50 0.67
C TYR A 248 9.87 2.53 0.26
N ILE A 249 9.65 3.15 -0.90
CA ILE A 249 10.45 4.28 -1.39
C ILE A 249 9.53 5.41 -1.88
N SER A 250 9.85 6.64 -1.47
CA SER A 250 9.39 7.88 -2.11
C SER A 250 10.58 8.62 -2.73
N ALA A 251 10.31 9.59 -3.58
CA ALA A 251 11.35 10.52 -4.06
C ALA A 251 10.84 11.96 -3.98
N LYS A 252 11.62 12.85 -3.37
CA LYS A 252 11.44 14.30 -3.50
C LYS A 252 12.51 14.90 -4.39
N GLY A 253 12.20 15.97 -5.11
CA GLY A 253 13.19 16.64 -5.94
C GLY A 253 12.67 17.90 -6.58
N THR A 254 13.45 18.45 -7.51
CA THR A 254 12.99 19.49 -8.44
C THR A 254 13.24 19.07 -9.89
N VAL A 255 12.42 19.61 -10.78
CA VAL A 255 12.53 19.50 -12.23
C VAL A 255 12.36 20.89 -12.85
N THR A 256 13.00 21.12 -13.99
CA THR A 256 12.77 22.32 -14.79
C THR A 256 12.15 21.89 -16.11
N TYR A 257 11.10 22.58 -16.52
CA TYR A 257 10.36 22.32 -17.76
C TYR A 257 10.05 23.64 -18.46
N THR A 258 9.74 23.58 -19.75
CA THR A 258 9.25 24.73 -20.52
C THR A 258 7.77 24.51 -20.79
N GLY A 259 6.92 25.43 -20.33
CA GLY A 259 5.50 25.49 -20.67
C GLY A 259 5.19 26.80 -21.42
N TRP A 260 3.89 27.11 -21.56
CA TRP A 260 3.40 28.36 -22.16
C TRP A 260 4.10 29.62 -21.60
N ALA A 261 4.18 29.75 -20.27
CA ALA A 261 4.81 30.88 -19.59
C ALA A 261 6.36 30.83 -19.56
N GLY A 262 6.99 30.01 -20.42
CA GLY A 262 8.43 29.83 -20.46
C GLY A 262 8.95 28.76 -19.49
N LYS A 263 10.15 28.99 -18.95
CA LYS A 263 10.96 27.96 -18.27
C LYS A 263 10.78 27.98 -16.74
N THR A 264 9.92 27.11 -16.24
CA THR A 264 9.57 27.00 -14.80
C THR A 264 10.36 25.89 -14.11
N THR A 265 10.73 26.11 -12.86
CA THR A 265 11.25 25.05 -11.97
C THR A 265 10.20 24.73 -10.91
N ALA A 266 9.88 23.45 -10.75
CA ALA A 266 8.85 22.94 -9.87
C ALA A 266 9.36 21.74 -9.07
N SER A 267 8.71 21.49 -7.94
CA SER A 267 8.97 20.39 -7.02
C SER A 267 8.27 19.14 -7.48
N ILE A 268 8.88 17.98 -7.23
CA ILE A 268 8.26 16.69 -7.52
C ILE A 268 8.20 15.80 -6.28
N MET A 269 7.10 15.06 -6.20
CA MET A 269 6.90 14.00 -5.22
C MET A 269 6.40 12.73 -5.91
N ALA A 270 7.13 11.63 -5.76
CA ALA A 270 6.75 10.33 -6.29
C ALA A 270 6.11 9.47 -5.17
N PRO A 271 4.81 9.11 -5.28
CA PRO A 271 4.11 8.35 -4.27
C PRO A 271 4.67 6.93 -4.13
N MET A 272 4.44 6.35 -2.95
CA MET A 272 5.27 5.27 -2.41
C MET A 272 5.24 3.97 -3.25
N ALA A 273 6.40 3.56 -3.77
CA ALA A 273 6.59 2.23 -4.37
C ALA A 273 7.13 1.22 -3.35
N LYS A 274 6.71 -0.04 -3.47
CA LYS A 274 7.09 -1.17 -2.60
C LYS A 274 8.37 -1.84 -3.11
N VAL A 275 9.24 -2.29 -2.23
CA VAL A 275 10.46 -3.06 -2.58
C VAL A 275 10.53 -4.34 -1.76
N LYS A 276 10.45 -5.48 -2.45
CA LYS A 276 10.65 -6.82 -1.86
C LYS A 276 12.13 -7.18 -1.95
N VAL A 277 12.86 -7.13 -0.83
CA VAL A 277 14.30 -7.42 -0.77
C VAL A 277 14.53 -8.84 -0.26
N GLY A 278 14.97 -9.73 -1.14
CA GLY A 278 15.32 -11.11 -0.78
C GLY A 278 16.81 -11.31 -0.46
N LEU A 279 17.16 -12.49 0.06
CA LEU A 279 18.56 -12.93 0.14
C LEU A 279 19.05 -13.43 -1.23
N SER A 280 20.35 -13.20 -1.51
CA SER A 280 21.03 -13.80 -2.67
C SER A 280 21.31 -15.28 -2.43
N THR A 281 21.24 -16.08 -3.50
CA THR A 281 21.56 -17.51 -3.47
C THR A 281 23.04 -17.75 -3.13
N PRO A 282 23.39 -18.63 -2.18
CA PRO A 282 24.77 -18.99 -1.89
C PRO A 282 25.47 -19.64 -3.08
N SER A 283 26.68 -19.18 -3.39
CA SER A 283 27.63 -19.94 -4.21
C SER A 283 28.46 -20.82 -3.27
N ALA A 284 28.24 -22.13 -3.34
CA ALA A 284 28.91 -23.13 -2.53
C ALA A 284 29.98 -23.89 -3.33
N LYS A 285 30.98 -24.43 -2.63
CA LYS A 285 31.97 -25.40 -3.12
C LYS A 285 32.08 -26.55 -2.10
N ALA A 286 32.45 -27.74 -2.57
CA ALA A 286 32.80 -28.88 -1.73
C ALA A 286 34.18 -29.42 -2.09
N SER A 287 34.94 -29.87 -1.09
CA SER A 287 36.20 -30.60 -1.27
C SER A 287 36.32 -31.72 -0.22
N ALA A 288 37.02 -32.80 -0.56
CA ALA A 288 37.35 -33.81 0.44
C ALA A 288 38.35 -33.22 1.46
N LYS A 289 38.25 -33.62 2.73
CA LYS A 289 39.28 -33.38 3.75
C LYS A 289 39.90 -34.68 4.27
N THR A 290 39.14 -35.77 4.33
CA THR A 290 39.65 -37.13 4.57
C THR A 290 38.80 -38.15 3.80
N LYS A 291 39.18 -39.44 3.80
CA LYS A 291 38.35 -40.55 3.27
C LYS A 291 36.98 -40.69 3.95
N SER A 292 36.69 -39.93 5.01
CA SER A 292 35.45 -39.92 5.80
C SER A 292 34.93 -38.51 6.13
N SER A 293 35.43 -37.45 5.48
CA SER A 293 34.96 -36.08 5.70
C SER A 293 35.09 -35.16 4.48
N VAL A 294 34.10 -34.29 4.31
CA VAL A 294 33.99 -33.30 3.23
C VAL A 294 33.86 -31.90 3.84
N ARG A 295 34.63 -30.94 3.33
CA ARG A 295 34.46 -29.51 3.65
C ARG A 295 33.57 -28.86 2.60
N ILE A 296 32.50 -28.20 3.06
CA ILE A 296 31.61 -27.37 2.26
C ILE A 296 31.88 -25.91 2.66
N SER A 297 32.05 -25.01 1.70
CA SER A 297 32.29 -23.58 1.94
C SER A 297 31.52 -22.70 0.96
N TRP A 298 31.25 -21.45 1.34
CA TRP A 298 30.47 -20.50 0.52
C TRP A 298 30.89 -19.04 0.79
N LYS A 299 30.59 -18.14 -0.16
CA LYS A 299 30.81 -16.70 0.04
C LYS A 299 29.77 -16.10 1.00
N LYS A 300 30.15 -15.06 1.75
CA LYS A 300 29.25 -14.29 2.63
C LYS A 300 28.12 -13.66 1.80
N ILE A 301 26.87 -13.85 2.22
CA ILE A 301 25.69 -13.20 1.65
C ILE A 301 25.32 -12.01 2.52
N THR A 302 25.28 -10.81 1.93
CA THR A 302 24.86 -9.58 2.62
C THR A 302 23.42 -9.72 3.11
N GLY A 303 23.16 -9.26 4.34
CA GLY A 303 21.85 -9.35 4.97
C GLY A 303 21.48 -10.73 5.53
N ALA A 304 22.29 -11.77 5.35
CA ALA A 304 22.10 -13.07 5.99
C ALA A 304 22.65 -13.07 7.43
N SER A 305 21.92 -13.65 8.39
CA SER A 305 22.39 -13.82 9.78
C SER A 305 22.89 -15.24 10.07
N LYS A 306 22.39 -16.25 9.36
CA LYS A 306 22.87 -17.64 9.45
C LYS A 306 22.72 -18.39 8.12
N TYR A 307 23.33 -19.56 8.03
CA TYR A 307 23.23 -20.48 6.89
C TYR A 307 22.75 -21.85 7.37
N LYS A 308 22.02 -22.57 6.52
CA LYS A 308 21.69 -23.99 6.73
C LYS A 308 22.32 -24.81 5.60
N VAL A 309 23.07 -25.84 5.97
CA VAL A 309 23.68 -26.81 5.04
C VAL A 309 22.84 -28.09 5.06
N TYR A 310 22.51 -28.60 3.88
CA TYR A 310 21.72 -29.81 3.67
C TYR A 310 22.52 -30.87 2.91
N ARG A 311 22.21 -32.15 3.15
CA ARG A 311 22.87 -33.31 2.52
C ARG A 311 21.85 -34.33 1.98
N ALA A 312 22.15 -34.93 0.85
CA ALA A 312 21.51 -36.15 0.31
C ALA A 312 22.58 -37.17 -0.14
N THR A 313 22.18 -38.44 -0.31
CA THR A 313 23.01 -39.51 -0.90
C THR A 313 22.77 -39.72 -2.40
N LYS A 314 21.70 -39.12 -2.96
CA LYS A 314 21.41 -39.06 -4.40
C LYS A 314 21.27 -37.60 -4.83
N LYS A 315 21.73 -37.23 -6.04
CA LYS A 315 21.74 -35.86 -6.58
C LYS A 315 20.36 -35.18 -6.52
N THR A 316 19.32 -35.95 -6.84
CA THR A 316 17.89 -35.57 -6.88
C THR A 316 17.10 -36.02 -5.64
N GLY A 317 17.71 -36.77 -4.71
CA GLY A 317 17.00 -37.34 -3.55
C GLY A 317 16.73 -36.33 -2.43
N THR A 318 16.02 -36.77 -1.39
CA THR A 318 15.61 -35.94 -0.25
C THR A 318 16.80 -35.38 0.53
N TYR A 319 16.88 -34.04 0.60
CA TYR A 319 17.95 -33.31 1.31
C TYR A 319 17.56 -33.06 2.77
N LYS A 320 18.29 -33.65 3.72
CA LYS A 320 18.12 -33.38 5.16
C LYS A 320 19.11 -32.30 5.63
N CYS A 321 18.67 -31.40 6.52
CA CYS A 321 19.55 -30.38 7.11
C CYS A 321 20.60 -31.05 8.03
N VAL A 322 21.88 -30.79 7.80
CA VAL A 322 22.98 -31.37 8.61
C VAL A 322 23.57 -30.36 9.61
N LYS A 323 23.52 -29.05 9.34
CA LYS A 323 23.91 -28.02 10.32
C LYS A 323 23.34 -26.65 9.98
N THR A 324 22.89 -25.92 11.00
CA THR A 324 22.73 -24.46 10.97
C THR A 324 24.00 -23.83 11.54
N THR A 325 24.57 -22.81 10.88
CA THR A 325 25.81 -22.15 11.33
C THR A 325 25.90 -20.69 10.87
N THR A 326 26.63 -19.86 11.62
CA THR A 326 27.03 -18.50 11.23
C THR A 326 28.34 -18.49 10.42
N LYS A 327 29.16 -19.55 10.52
CA LYS A 327 30.46 -19.68 9.83
C LYS A 327 30.24 -19.88 8.32
N LEU A 328 31.21 -19.45 7.50
CA LEU A 328 31.17 -19.56 6.03
C LEU A 328 31.63 -20.94 5.49
N SER A 329 31.77 -21.93 6.37
CA SER A 329 32.06 -23.32 5.98
C SER A 329 31.64 -24.32 7.06
N LEU A 330 31.39 -25.55 6.63
CA LEU A 330 31.14 -26.73 7.45
C LEU A 330 32.12 -27.84 7.04
N THR A 331 32.77 -28.50 8.00
CA THR A 331 33.40 -29.81 7.77
C THR A 331 32.43 -30.87 8.24
N ASN A 332 31.86 -31.62 7.29
CA ASN A 332 30.99 -32.74 7.61
C ASN A 332 31.84 -34.01 7.82
N LYS A 333 31.74 -34.62 8.99
CA LYS A 333 32.49 -35.82 9.40
C LYS A 333 31.56 -37.06 9.37
N GLY A 334 32.12 -38.25 9.64
CA GLY A 334 31.33 -39.49 9.76
C GLY A 334 30.70 -39.95 8.45
N LEU A 335 31.37 -39.70 7.32
CA LEU A 335 30.93 -40.14 6.00
C LEU A 335 31.42 -41.56 5.73
N LYS A 336 30.57 -42.41 5.12
CA LYS A 336 31.00 -43.74 4.66
C LYS A 336 32.04 -43.59 3.55
N LYS A 337 33.12 -44.35 3.61
CA LYS A 337 34.16 -44.41 2.55
C LYS A 337 33.47 -44.86 1.24
N GLY A 338 33.87 -44.29 0.10
CA GLY A 338 33.34 -44.63 -1.23
C GLY A 338 31.92 -44.10 -1.55
N GLN A 339 31.14 -43.65 -0.56
CA GLN A 339 29.80 -43.10 -0.78
C GLN A 339 29.87 -41.62 -1.21
N HIS A 340 29.32 -41.29 -2.39
CA HIS A 340 29.10 -39.89 -2.78
C HIS A 340 28.05 -39.21 -1.90
N TYR A 341 28.30 -37.95 -1.56
CA TYR A 341 27.36 -37.09 -0.84
C TYR A 341 27.15 -35.76 -1.57
N TYR A 342 25.88 -35.38 -1.68
CA TYR A 342 25.43 -34.19 -2.37
C TYR A 342 24.98 -33.14 -1.36
N TYR A 343 25.39 -31.89 -1.56
CA TYR A 343 25.14 -30.80 -0.63
C TYR A 343 24.49 -29.59 -1.30
N LYS A 344 23.64 -28.90 -0.53
CA LYS A 344 23.04 -27.60 -0.87
C LYS A 344 23.15 -26.66 0.35
N VAL A 345 23.25 -25.35 0.10
CA VAL A 345 23.32 -24.32 1.15
C VAL A 345 22.25 -23.26 0.93
N ILE A 346 21.58 -22.81 1.99
CA ILE A 346 20.73 -21.60 2.00
C ILE A 346 21.26 -20.57 2.99
N ALA A 347 21.07 -19.30 2.66
CA ALA A 347 21.20 -18.17 3.56
C ALA A 347 19.84 -17.87 4.22
N VAL A 348 19.85 -17.43 5.48
CA VAL A 348 18.65 -17.18 6.28
C VAL A 348 18.82 -15.91 7.09
N ASN A 349 17.75 -15.10 7.21
CA ASN A 349 17.62 -14.06 8.22
C ASN A 349 16.15 -13.85 8.61
N GLY A 350 15.80 -14.10 9.87
CA GLY A 350 14.41 -14.20 10.30
C GLY A 350 13.64 -15.25 9.48
N SER A 351 12.46 -14.88 8.99
CA SER A 351 11.67 -15.65 8.03
C SER A 351 12.20 -15.59 6.59
N HIS A 352 13.12 -14.67 6.25
CA HIS A 352 13.65 -14.55 4.91
C HIS A 352 14.71 -15.63 4.63
N ILE A 353 14.43 -16.47 3.63
CA ILE A 353 15.26 -17.60 3.21
C ILE A 353 15.67 -17.39 1.75
N SER A 354 16.92 -17.75 1.40
CA SER A 354 17.36 -17.78 0.00
C SER A 354 16.92 -19.06 -0.71
N ALA A 355 16.87 -19.05 -2.05
CA ALA A 355 16.93 -20.29 -2.81
C ALA A 355 18.20 -21.10 -2.45
N PHE A 356 18.14 -22.41 -2.64
CA PHE A 356 19.30 -23.30 -2.49
C PHE A 356 20.42 -22.94 -3.47
N SER A 357 21.67 -23.10 -3.04
CA SER A 357 22.82 -23.17 -3.93
C SER A 357 22.63 -24.23 -5.03
N LYS A 358 23.39 -24.11 -6.13
CA LYS A 358 23.64 -25.26 -6.99
C LYS A 358 24.15 -26.44 -6.14
N VAL A 359 23.80 -27.67 -6.53
CA VAL A 359 24.28 -28.89 -5.86
C VAL A 359 25.80 -28.97 -6.02
N VAL A 360 26.50 -29.21 -4.92
CA VAL A 360 27.91 -29.59 -4.94
C VAL A 360 28.04 -31.03 -4.44
N VAL A 361 28.93 -31.81 -5.05
CA VAL A 361 29.13 -33.23 -4.76
C VAL A 361 30.57 -33.46 -4.32
N LYS A 362 30.79 -34.45 -3.45
CA LYS A 362 32.06 -35.17 -3.38
C LYS A 362 31.80 -36.64 -3.04
#